data_AF-A0A8T5NUW4-F1
#
_entry.id   AF-A0A8T5NUW4-F1
#
_cell.length_a   1.000
_cell.length_b   1.000
_cell.length_c   1.000
_cell.angle_alpha   90.00
_cell.angle_beta   90.00
_cell.angle_gamma   90.00
#
_symmetry.space_group_name_H-M   'P 1'
#
loop_
_entity.id
_entity.type
_entity.pdbx_description
1 polymer ?
#
loop_
_entity_poly.entity_id
_entity_poly.type
_entity_poly.pdbx_seq_one_letter_code
_entity_poly.pdbx_strand_id
1 'polypeptide(L)'
;MLKNSSDTGKGKVLEEVIGKIIREDFYNCGFCNGTGQRPLGSVCPVCKGKGQISINPPAVRCAFCKGRGEAQPRSLITCRVCKGKGVVSIIEPIKLCPECGGRGHISSGSESPPCKRCKGKGVVTAEEREDRRFIPDPSGSERDVAQVIYQLGVEASVAEISPRARMSTAYTEYVCKSMADKGYLEKVGRTIYALTPECEKAMEQKEIGDLERASPEEKEVLEIIRSSAEMTPKEIARRIGIRDVNYINKICKSMGKEDLVDVLLSGKIVITPKGEKALEK
;
A
#
# COMPACT_ATOMS: atom_id res chain seq x y z
N MET A 1 -0.26 -19.42 -42.37
CA MET A 1 -0.09 -19.61 -40.91
C MET A 1 1.38 -19.38 -40.55
N LEU A 2 1.74 -18.16 -40.14
CA LEU A 2 3.09 -17.81 -39.71
C LEU A 2 3.16 -17.88 -38.18
N LYS A 3 3.96 -18.79 -37.64
CA LYS A 3 4.20 -18.92 -36.20
C LYS A 3 5.31 -17.95 -35.78
N ASN A 4 4.95 -16.96 -34.98
CA ASN A 4 5.87 -16.03 -34.33
C ASN A 4 6.83 -16.79 -33.41
N SER A 5 8.13 -16.70 -33.72
CA SER A 5 9.22 -17.32 -32.98
C SER A 5 10.16 -16.20 -32.51
N SER A 6 9.85 -15.56 -31.38
CA SER A 6 10.67 -14.44 -30.89
C SER A 6 10.58 -14.26 -29.37
N ASP A 7 10.89 -15.29 -28.58
CA ASP A 7 11.04 -15.11 -27.12
C ASP A 7 12.05 -16.05 -26.43
N THR A 8 13.00 -16.65 -27.16
CA THR A 8 13.99 -17.57 -26.60
C THR A 8 15.32 -16.92 -26.18
N GLY A 9 15.50 -15.62 -26.41
CA GLY A 9 16.76 -14.91 -26.15
C GLY A 9 16.93 -14.35 -24.73
N LYS A 10 15.84 -13.97 -24.04
CA LYS A 10 15.91 -13.27 -22.75
C LYS A 10 16.16 -14.21 -21.55
N GLY A 11 15.75 -15.47 -21.64
CA GLY A 11 15.90 -16.45 -20.55
C GLY A 11 17.36 -16.80 -20.24
N LYS A 12 18.22 -16.93 -21.26
CA LYS A 12 19.62 -17.34 -21.09
C LYS A 12 20.47 -16.28 -20.38
N VAL A 13 20.24 -15.00 -20.65
CA VAL A 13 20.98 -13.89 -20.02
C VAL A 13 20.66 -13.79 -18.52
N LEU A 14 19.42 -14.10 -18.14
CA LEU A 14 18.98 -14.05 -16.74
C LEU A 14 19.69 -15.12 -15.88
N GLU A 15 19.83 -16.34 -16.41
CA GLU A 15 20.50 -17.45 -15.73
C GLU A 15 22.00 -17.21 -15.54
N GLU A 16 22.68 -16.59 -16.51
CA GLU A 16 24.11 -16.29 -16.41
C GLU A 16 24.44 -15.22 -15.37
N VAL A 17 23.58 -14.20 -15.22
CA VAL A 17 23.85 -13.04 -14.35
C VAL A 17 23.43 -13.27 -12.89
N ILE A 18 22.30 -13.93 -12.66
CA ILE A 18 21.73 -14.12 -11.31
C ILE A 18 22.01 -15.52 -10.75
N GLY A 19 22.38 -16.45 -11.64
CA GLY A 19 22.46 -17.87 -11.33
C GLY A 19 21.09 -18.55 -11.38
N LYS A 20 21.11 -19.88 -11.46
CA LYS A 20 19.93 -20.75 -11.44
C LYS A 20 19.05 -20.46 -10.21
N ILE A 21 17.73 -20.39 -10.42
CA ILE A 21 16.76 -20.32 -9.32
C ILE A 21 16.84 -21.62 -8.52
N ILE A 22 17.07 -21.48 -7.23
CA ILE A 22 17.20 -22.56 -6.25
C ILE A 22 15.79 -22.87 -5.73
N ARG A 23 15.38 -24.12 -5.87
CA ARG A 23 14.04 -24.61 -5.46
C ARG A 23 14.12 -25.59 -4.28
N GLU A 24 15.31 -25.88 -3.81
CA GLU A 24 15.59 -26.76 -2.70
C GLU A 24 15.38 -26.05 -1.35
N ASP A 25 14.91 -26.78 -0.34
CA ASP A 25 14.72 -26.24 1.02
C ASP A 25 16.04 -26.08 1.80
N PHE A 26 17.11 -26.70 1.32
CA PHE A 26 18.43 -26.69 1.93
C PHE A 26 19.49 -26.20 0.96
N TYR A 27 20.38 -25.37 1.47
CA TYR A 27 21.50 -24.84 0.69
C TYR A 27 22.79 -24.88 1.51
N ASN A 28 23.93 -25.10 0.85
CA ASN A 28 25.23 -25.06 1.52
C ASN A 28 25.48 -23.64 2.05
N CYS A 29 25.84 -23.53 3.32
CA CYS A 29 26.06 -22.24 3.97
C CYS A 29 27.17 -21.47 3.22
N GLY A 30 26.81 -20.35 2.59
CA GLY A 30 27.77 -19.55 1.82
C GLY A 30 28.94 -19.07 2.67
N PHE A 31 28.70 -18.72 3.94
CA PHE A 31 29.75 -18.22 4.81
C PHE A 31 30.83 -19.28 5.09
N CYS A 32 30.51 -20.53 5.40
CA CYS A 32 31.52 -21.58 5.61
C CYS A 32 31.74 -22.48 4.38
N ASN A 33 31.11 -22.19 3.24
CA ASN A 33 31.13 -23.03 2.04
C ASN A 33 30.77 -24.51 2.31
N GLY A 34 29.88 -24.79 3.26
CA GLY A 34 29.49 -26.17 3.58
C GLY A 34 30.34 -26.88 4.65
N THR A 35 31.47 -26.32 5.08
CA THR A 35 32.38 -27.02 6.02
C THR A 35 31.85 -27.08 7.46
N GLY A 36 30.87 -26.24 7.80
CA GLY A 36 30.39 -26.09 9.17
C GLY A 36 31.33 -25.29 10.08
N GLN A 37 32.52 -24.91 9.64
CA GLN A 37 33.52 -24.21 10.46
C GLN A 37 34.02 -22.94 9.78
N ARG A 38 34.02 -21.80 10.50
CA ARG A 38 34.64 -20.55 10.05
C ARG A 38 34.74 -19.49 11.17
N PRO A 39 35.95 -18.98 11.51
CA PRO A 39 37.29 -19.39 11.03
C PRO A 39 37.65 -20.85 11.37
N LEU A 40 38.78 -21.36 10.82
CA LEU A 40 39.25 -22.72 11.07
C LEU A 40 39.32 -23.02 12.57
N GLY A 41 38.81 -24.20 12.97
CA GLY A 41 38.77 -24.61 14.37
C GLY A 41 37.62 -24.02 15.19
N SER A 42 36.74 -23.19 14.61
CA SER A 42 35.56 -22.65 15.28
C SER A 42 34.26 -22.97 14.53
N VAL A 43 33.19 -23.18 15.29
CA VAL A 43 31.86 -23.49 14.75
C VAL A 43 31.35 -22.28 13.95
N CYS A 44 30.90 -22.51 12.72
CA CYS A 44 30.38 -21.44 11.87
C CYS A 44 29.15 -20.78 12.53
N PRO A 45 29.14 -19.45 12.73
CA PRO A 45 28.06 -18.76 13.44
C PRO A 45 26.73 -18.76 12.68
N VAL A 46 26.76 -18.96 11.36
CA VAL A 46 25.58 -18.89 10.48
C VAL A 46 24.80 -20.21 10.47
N CYS A 47 25.50 -21.32 10.20
CA CYS A 47 24.87 -22.65 10.13
C CYS A 47 25.01 -23.46 11.44
N LYS A 48 25.69 -22.89 12.46
CA LYS A 48 25.93 -23.53 13.76
C LYS A 48 26.56 -24.93 13.63
N GLY A 49 27.56 -25.08 12.77
CA GLY A 49 28.27 -26.36 12.60
C GLY A 49 27.69 -27.30 11.54
N LYS A 50 26.44 -27.10 11.10
CA LYS A 50 25.74 -28.03 10.19
C LYS A 50 26.27 -28.08 8.76
N GLY A 51 27.03 -27.07 8.32
CA GLY A 51 27.44 -26.89 6.91
C GLY A 51 26.32 -26.43 5.99
N GLN A 52 25.05 -26.74 6.28
CA GLN A 52 23.88 -26.36 5.50
C GLN A 52 22.93 -25.45 6.27
N ILE A 53 22.11 -24.71 5.52
CA ILE A 53 21.07 -23.81 6.03
C ILE A 53 19.72 -24.15 5.39
N SER A 54 18.65 -23.96 6.14
CA SER A 54 17.29 -24.00 5.60
C SER A 54 16.94 -22.65 4.96
N ILE A 55 16.31 -22.72 3.79
CA ILE A 55 15.88 -21.59 2.98
C ILE A 55 14.41 -21.77 2.57
N ASN A 56 13.73 -20.66 2.30
CA ASN A 56 12.39 -20.69 1.74
C ASN A 56 12.51 -20.53 0.22
N PRO A 57 12.29 -21.59 -0.58
CA PRO A 57 12.27 -21.47 -2.03
C PRO A 57 11.03 -20.69 -2.51
N PRO A 58 11.09 -20.02 -3.67
CA PRO A 58 12.24 -19.92 -4.57
C PRO A 58 13.32 -18.96 -4.02
N ALA A 59 14.59 -19.28 -4.25
CA ALA A 59 15.73 -18.48 -3.83
C ALA A 59 16.74 -18.26 -4.96
N VAL A 60 17.52 -17.19 -4.87
CA VAL A 60 18.61 -16.90 -5.80
C VAL A 60 19.92 -16.68 -5.05
N ARG A 61 21.03 -16.84 -5.76
CA ARG A 61 22.34 -16.45 -5.23
C ARG A 61 22.35 -14.96 -4.93
N CYS A 62 22.91 -14.60 -3.78
CA CYS A 62 23.02 -13.19 -3.38
C CYS A 62 23.95 -12.47 -4.36
N ALA A 63 23.40 -11.60 -5.21
CA ALA A 63 24.18 -10.86 -6.20
C ALA A 63 25.27 -9.98 -5.56
N PHE A 64 24.95 -9.37 -4.40
CA PHE A 64 25.88 -8.49 -3.69
C PHE A 64 27.19 -9.17 -3.29
N CYS A 65 27.14 -10.35 -2.65
CA CYS A 65 28.33 -11.11 -2.25
C CYS A 65 28.69 -12.25 -3.22
N LYS A 66 27.97 -12.38 -4.33
CA LYS A 66 28.09 -13.46 -5.33
C LYS A 66 28.07 -14.86 -4.71
N GLY A 67 27.22 -15.08 -3.71
CA GLY A 67 27.10 -16.39 -3.05
C GLY A 67 28.04 -16.65 -1.87
N ARG A 68 29.08 -15.83 -1.64
CA ARG A 68 30.11 -16.11 -0.62
C ARG A 68 29.66 -15.96 0.83
N GLY A 69 28.50 -15.32 1.06
CA GLY A 69 28.01 -15.08 2.43
C GLY A 69 28.82 -14.07 3.26
N GLU A 70 29.95 -13.56 2.77
CA GLU A 70 30.81 -12.58 3.46
C GLU A 70 30.65 -11.16 2.91
N ALA A 71 30.93 -10.14 3.73
CA ALA A 71 30.85 -8.75 3.33
C ALA A 71 31.96 -8.36 2.33
N GLN A 72 33.15 -8.92 2.52
CA GLN A 72 34.31 -8.73 1.64
C GLN A 72 35.03 -10.07 1.46
N PRO A 73 35.74 -10.28 0.32
CA PRO A 73 36.55 -11.47 0.11
C PRO A 73 37.43 -11.79 1.30
N ARG A 74 37.32 -13.02 1.84
CA ARG A 74 38.11 -13.53 2.98
C ARG A 74 37.85 -12.82 4.32
N SER A 75 36.84 -11.96 4.44
CA SER A 75 36.51 -11.35 5.72
C SER A 75 35.74 -12.31 6.64
N LEU A 76 35.86 -12.11 7.95
CA LEU A 76 35.05 -12.81 8.96
C LEU A 76 33.71 -12.11 9.23
N ILE A 77 33.37 -11.11 8.42
CA ILE A 77 32.14 -10.32 8.56
C ILE A 77 31.10 -10.89 7.59
N THR A 78 29.91 -11.21 8.10
CA THR A 78 28.83 -11.73 7.26
C THR A 78 28.29 -10.65 6.31
N CYS A 79 27.87 -11.07 5.11
CA CYS A 79 27.24 -10.19 4.14
C CYS A 79 25.97 -9.60 4.73
N ARG A 80 25.83 -8.27 4.72
CA ARG A 80 24.67 -7.56 5.29
C ARG A 80 23.35 -7.88 4.59
N VAL A 81 23.40 -8.32 3.32
CA VAL A 81 22.21 -8.65 2.52
C VAL A 81 21.68 -10.05 2.84
N CYS A 82 22.51 -11.08 2.66
CA CYS A 82 22.10 -12.47 2.88
C CYS A 82 22.40 -12.99 4.29
N LYS A 83 23.00 -12.17 5.16
CA LYS A 83 23.37 -12.52 6.56
C LYS A 83 24.20 -13.80 6.66
N GLY A 84 25.18 -13.99 5.79
CA GLY A 84 26.00 -15.21 5.79
C GLY A 84 25.48 -16.37 4.93
N LYS A 85 24.21 -16.35 4.53
CA LYS A 85 23.59 -17.49 3.85
C LYS A 85 24.17 -17.78 2.45
N GLY A 86 24.58 -16.74 1.73
CA GLY A 86 24.99 -16.81 0.32
C GLY A 86 23.82 -16.75 -0.67
N VAL A 87 22.59 -16.99 -0.21
CA VAL A 87 21.36 -16.96 -1.02
C VAL A 87 20.30 -16.09 -0.37
N VAL A 88 19.35 -15.62 -1.17
CA VAL A 88 18.23 -14.79 -0.72
C VAL A 88 16.94 -15.30 -1.35
N SER A 89 15.89 -15.46 -0.54
CA SER A 89 14.56 -15.83 -1.02
C SER A 89 13.92 -14.69 -1.84
N ILE A 90 13.18 -15.10 -2.86
CA ILE A 90 12.52 -14.22 -3.84
C ILE A 90 11.07 -14.68 -4.06
N ILE A 91 10.30 -13.86 -4.75
CA ILE A 91 8.94 -14.16 -5.19
C ILE A 91 8.96 -14.10 -6.71
N GLU A 92 8.53 -15.16 -7.37
CA GLU A 92 8.38 -15.20 -8.83
C GLU A 92 7.05 -14.54 -9.25
N PRO A 93 6.93 -13.98 -10.46
CA PRO A 93 7.98 -13.85 -11.49
C PRO A 93 9.07 -12.83 -11.11
N ILE A 94 10.27 -12.96 -11.66
CA ILE A 94 11.40 -12.03 -11.41
C ILE A 94 11.95 -11.42 -12.69
N LYS A 95 12.52 -10.21 -12.57
CA LYS A 95 13.29 -9.53 -13.61
C LYS A 95 14.60 -9.00 -13.05
N LEU A 96 15.60 -8.80 -13.92
CA LEU A 96 16.84 -8.13 -13.55
C LEU A 96 16.53 -6.74 -12.99
N CYS A 97 17.17 -6.37 -11.89
CA CYS A 97 17.02 -5.03 -11.34
C CYS A 97 17.56 -4.00 -12.34
N PRO A 98 16.72 -3.09 -12.87
CA PRO A 98 17.14 -2.16 -13.93
C PRO A 98 18.18 -1.14 -13.43
N GLU A 99 18.19 -0.82 -12.13
CA GLU A 99 19.14 0.15 -11.57
C GLU A 99 20.57 -0.40 -11.46
N CYS A 100 20.72 -1.68 -11.09
CA CYS A 100 22.06 -2.27 -10.88
C CYS A 100 22.47 -3.26 -11.98
N GLY A 101 21.57 -3.57 -12.92
CA GLY A 101 21.79 -4.55 -13.98
C GLY A 101 22.09 -5.94 -13.44
N GLY A 102 21.48 -6.34 -12.32
CA GLY A 102 21.74 -7.66 -11.71
C GLY A 102 22.88 -7.72 -10.70
N ARG A 103 23.75 -6.70 -10.59
CA ARG A 103 24.96 -6.75 -9.74
C ARG A 103 24.69 -6.68 -8.24
N GLY A 104 23.53 -6.16 -7.83
CA GLY A 104 23.19 -5.95 -6.43
C GLY A 104 23.84 -4.71 -5.79
N HIS A 105 24.64 -3.94 -6.51
CA HIS A 105 25.21 -2.65 -6.06
C HIS A 105 25.30 -1.67 -7.24
N ILE A 106 25.36 -0.37 -6.95
CA ILE A 106 25.33 0.70 -7.98
C ILE A 106 26.76 1.13 -8.39
N SER A 107 27.69 1.17 -7.43
CA SER A 107 29.06 1.62 -7.66
C SER A 107 30.03 0.45 -7.78
N SER A 108 31.13 0.65 -8.50
CA SER A 108 32.22 -0.34 -8.58
C SER A 108 33.14 -0.13 -7.37
N GLY A 109 33.30 -1.14 -6.51
CA GLY A 109 34.19 -1.07 -5.34
C GLY A 109 33.79 -2.03 -4.23
N SER A 110 34.75 -2.43 -3.40
CA SER A 110 34.57 -3.36 -2.26
C SER A 110 33.70 -2.80 -1.13
N GLU A 111 33.47 -1.49 -1.08
CA GLU A 111 32.65 -0.80 -0.07
C GLU A 111 31.32 -0.28 -0.61
N SER A 112 30.93 -0.71 -1.81
CA SER A 112 29.72 -0.20 -2.44
C SER A 112 28.48 -0.61 -1.63
N PRO A 113 27.57 0.33 -1.29
CA PRO A 113 26.34 -0.02 -0.59
C PRO A 113 25.44 -0.91 -1.48
N PRO A 114 24.60 -1.76 -0.87
CA PRO A 114 23.65 -2.55 -1.63
C PRO A 114 22.69 -1.65 -2.41
N CYS A 115 22.33 -2.07 -3.63
CA CYS A 115 21.38 -1.34 -4.47
C CYS A 115 20.06 -1.11 -3.72
N LYS A 116 19.59 0.14 -3.65
CA LYS A 116 18.41 0.51 -2.86
C LYS A 116 17.13 -0.15 -3.38
N ARG A 117 16.99 -0.33 -4.70
CA ARG A 117 15.82 -0.95 -5.33
C ARG A 117 15.70 -2.45 -5.09
N CYS A 118 16.73 -3.23 -5.40
CA CYS A 118 16.71 -4.69 -5.20
C CYS A 118 17.24 -5.13 -3.83
N LYS A 119 17.67 -4.19 -2.97
CA LYS A 119 18.29 -4.44 -1.66
C LYS A 119 19.47 -5.41 -1.70
N GLY A 120 20.21 -5.43 -2.82
CA GLY A 120 21.35 -6.32 -3.03
C GLY A 120 21.04 -7.72 -3.61
N LYS A 121 19.77 -8.02 -3.90
CA LYS A 121 19.37 -9.30 -4.50
C LYS A 121 19.79 -9.44 -5.97
N GLY A 122 19.94 -8.32 -6.69
CA GLY A 122 20.18 -8.31 -8.14
C GLY A 122 18.91 -8.45 -8.98
N VAL A 123 17.85 -9.03 -8.41
CA VAL A 123 16.52 -9.13 -9.03
C VAL A 123 15.47 -8.33 -8.28
N VAL A 124 14.43 -7.95 -9.01
CA VAL A 124 13.17 -7.44 -8.47
C VAL A 124 12.07 -8.36 -8.96
N THR A 125 10.96 -8.48 -8.22
CA THR A 125 9.84 -9.28 -8.74
C THR A 125 9.28 -8.55 -9.98
N ALA A 126 8.85 -9.29 -11.00
CA ALA A 126 8.36 -8.68 -12.24
C ALA A 126 7.04 -7.93 -11.98
N GLU A 127 6.25 -8.43 -11.04
CA GLU A 127 5.06 -7.76 -10.48
C GLU A 127 5.41 -6.54 -9.63
N GLU A 128 6.63 -6.45 -9.08
CA GLU A 128 7.15 -5.22 -8.51
C GLU A 128 7.46 -4.21 -9.64
N ARG A 129 6.45 -3.38 -9.89
CA ARG A 129 6.54 -2.01 -10.40
C ARG A 129 6.73 -1.88 -11.91
N GLU A 130 5.64 -2.03 -12.65
CA GLU A 130 5.04 -0.82 -13.20
C GLU A 130 4.27 -0.16 -12.06
N ASP A 131 4.80 0.96 -11.57
CA ASP A 131 4.07 2.03 -10.89
C ASP A 131 2.94 1.74 -9.88
N ARG A 132 3.02 0.68 -9.06
CA ARG A 132 2.55 0.84 -7.67
C ARG A 132 3.54 1.75 -6.95
N ARG A 133 3.54 3.04 -7.32
CA ARG A 133 3.84 4.08 -6.32
C ARG A 133 2.95 3.67 -5.16
N PHE A 134 3.54 3.44 -4.01
CA PHE A 134 2.76 3.40 -2.79
C PHE A 134 2.15 4.80 -2.73
N ILE A 135 0.95 4.94 -3.30
CA ILE A 135 0.16 6.14 -3.23
C ILE A 135 -0.17 6.19 -1.74
N PRO A 136 0.39 7.15 -0.97
CA PRO A 136 0.04 7.27 0.43
C PRO A 136 -1.47 7.43 0.58
N ASP A 137 -2.02 7.27 1.77
CA ASP A 137 -3.41 7.69 1.94
C ASP A 137 -3.52 9.21 1.77
N PRO A 138 -4.53 9.72 1.04
CA PRO A 138 -4.76 11.16 0.98
C PRO A 138 -5.11 11.65 2.39
N SER A 139 -4.61 12.82 2.76
CA SER A 139 -4.78 13.40 4.10
C SER A 139 -5.27 14.84 4.05
N GLY A 140 -6.01 15.26 5.07
CA GLY A 140 -6.61 16.60 5.13
C GLY A 140 -7.45 16.90 3.90
N SER A 141 -7.22 18.05 3.27
CA SER A 141 -7.96 18.50 2.09
C SER A 141 -7.90 17.54 0.89
N GLU A 142 -6.85 16.72 0.76
CA GLU A 142 -6.78 15.71 -0.32
C GLU A 142 -7.83 14.63 -0.13
N ARG A 143 -8.09 14.23 1.12
CA ARG A 143 -9.12 13.24 1.45
C ARG A 143 -10.50 13.80 1.18
N ASP A 144 -10.74 15.05 1.55
CA ASP A 144 -12.03 15.71 1.34
C ASP A 144 -12.35 15.82 -0.15
N VAL A 145 -11.37 16.21 -0.98
CA VAL A 145 -11.52 16.25 -2.45
C VAL A 145 -11.78 14.85 -3.02
N ALA A 146 -11.02 13.82 -2.64
CA ALA A 146 -11.26 12.46 -3.12
C ALA A 146 -12.66 11.95 -2.75
N GLN A 147 -13.10 12.20 -1.51
CA GLN A 147 -14.42 11.78 -1.03
C GLN A 147 -15.54 12.45 -1.83
N VAL A 148 -15.42 13.76 -2.10
CA VAL A 148 -16.41 14.50 -2.88
C VAL A 148 -16.47 14.01 -4.32
N ILE A 149 -15.32 13.78 -4.98
CA ILE A 149 -15.30 13.24 -6.35
C ILE A 149 -15.94 11.85 -6.39
N TYR A 150 -15.60 10.99 -5.41
CA TYR A 150 -16.18 9.65 -5.31
C TYR A 150 -17.71 9.71 -5.15
N GLN A 151 -18.23 10.57 -4.26
CA GLN A 151 -19.66 10.78 -4.06
C GLN A 151 -20.38 11.32 -5.30
N LEU A 152 -19.68 12.03 -6.19
CA LEU A 152 -20.23 12.59 -7.43
C LEU A 152 -20.22 11.65 -8.63
N GLY A 153 -19.68 10.44 -8.49
CA GLY A 153 -19.61 9.46 -9.57
C GLY A 153 -18.27 9.41 -10.28
N VAL A 154 -17.17 9.44 -9.51
CA VAL A 154 -15.77 9.22 -9.94
C VAL A 154 -15.15 10.37 -10.74
N GLU A 155 -15.95 11.20 -11.42
CA GLU A 155 -15.49 12.39 -12.15
C GLU A 155 -16.23 13.63 -11.68
N ALA A 156 -15.50 14.74 -11.46
CA ALA A 156 -16.12 16.01 -11.11
C ALA A 156 -15.29 17.22 -11.55
N SER A 157 -15.98 18.33 -11.81
CA SER A 157 -15.34 19.61 -12.07
C SER A 157 -14.95 20.32 -10.78
N VAL A 158 -13.90 21.15 -10.83
CA VAL A 158 -13.47 21.99 -9.68
C VAL A 158 -14.63 22.85 -9.13
N ALA A 159 -15.55 23.29 -10.00
CA ALA A 159 -16.71 24.08 -9.61
C ALA A 159 -17.74 23.27 -8.78
N GLU A 160 -17.84 21.96 -8.99
CA GLU A 160 -18.71 21.07 -8.23
C GLU A 160 -18.06 20.58 -6.93
N ILE A 161 -16.73 20.44 -6.93
CA ILE A 161 -15.95 19.96 -5.78
C ILE A 161 -15.86 21.05 -4.70
N SER A 162 -15.48 22.27 -5.11
CA SER A 162 -15.20 23.40 -4.22
C SER A 162 -16.28 23.69 -3.16
N PRO A 163 -17.58 23.82 -3.50
CA PRO A 163 -18.61 24.10 -2.50
C PRO A 163 -18.83 22.93 -1.53
N ARG A 164 -18.71 21.69 -1.99
CA ARG A 164 -18.91 20.49 -1.14
C ARG A 164 -17.73 20.23 -0.20
N ALA A 165 -16.51 20.45 -0.69
CA ALA A 165 -15.30 20.36 0.12
C ALA A 165 -15.11 21.58 1.05
N ARG A 166 -15.99 22.60 0.97
CA ARG A 166 -15.90 23.87 1.72
C ARG A 166 -14.56 24.58 1.51
N MET A 167 -14.09 24.57 0.27
CA MET A 167 -12.81 25.17 -0.14
C MET A 167 -13.06 26.25 -1.21
N SER A 168 -12.16 27.22 -1.33
CA SER A 168 -12.21 28.16 -2.47
C SER A 168 -11.88 27.44 -3.78
N THR A 169 -12.42 27.93 -4.91
CA THR A 169 -12.17 27.33 -6.22
C THR A 169 -10.68 27.26 -6.56
N ALA A 170 -9.92 28.32 -6.25
CA ALA A 170 -8.48 28.37 -6.49
C ALA A 170 -7.70 27.36 -5.63
N TYR A 171 -8.07 27.19 -4.35
CA TYR A 171 -7.42 26.21 -3.49
C TYR A 171 -7.80 24.78 -3.88
N THR A 172 -9.04 24.56 -4.30
CA THR A 172 -9.50 23.27 -4.83
C THR A 172 -8.72 22.87 -6.07
N GLU A 173 -8.53 23.79 -7.03
CA GLU A 173 -7.72 23.53 -8.24
C GLU A 173 -6.27 23.16 -7.89
N TYR A 174 -5.66 23.87 -6.93
CA TYR A 174 -4.32 23.55 -6.44
C TYR A 174 -4.25 22.14 -5.84
N VAL A 175 -5.20 21.74 -5.00
CA VAL A 175 -5.25 20.41 -4.39
C VAL A 175 -5.46 19.33 -5.45
N CYS A 176 -6.39 19.50 -6.39
CA CYS A 176 -6.60 18.56 -7.48
C CYS A 176 -5.34 18.35 -8.33
N LYS A 177 -4.60 19.44 -8.63
CA LYS A 177 -3.33 19.35 -9.36
C LYS A 177 -2.27 18.58 -8.58
N SER A 178 -2.10 18.88 -7.28
CA SER A 178 -1.19 18.13 -6.39
C SER A 178 -1.54 16.64 -6.35
N MET A 179 -2.84 16.32 -6.25
CA MET A 179 -3.32 14.94 -6.24
C MET A 179 -3.08 14.22 -7.58
N ALA A 180 -3.24 14.92 -8.71
CA ALA A 180 -2.90 14.38 -10.02
C ALA A 180 -1.40 14.09 -10.16
N ASP A 181 -0.54 15.00 -9.69
CA ASP A 181 0.93 14.80 -9.70
C ASP A 181 1.34 13.57 -8.85
N LYS A 182 0.63 13.32 -7.75
CA LYS A 182 0.84 12.14 -6.88
C LYS A 182 0.21 10.84 -7.43
N GLY A 183 -0.65 10.94 -8.45
CA GLY A 183 -1.31 9.80 -9.08
C GLY A 183 -2.61 9.35 -8.42
N TYR A 184 -3.28 10.19 -7.62
CA TYR A 184 -4.63 9.88 -7.11
C TYR A 184 -5.71 10.18 -8.15
N LEU A 185 -5.50 11.24 -8.93
CA LEU A 185 -6.47 11.76 -9.90
C LEU A 185 -5.89 11.74 -11.31
N GLU A 186 -6.76 11.61 -12.29
CA GLU A 186 -6.45 11.84 -13.70
C GLU A 186 -7.14 13.12 -14.17
N LYS A 187 -6.43 13.93 -14.98
CA LYS A 187 -6.99 15.15 -15.53
C LYS A 187 -7.70 14.84 -16.86
N VAL A 188 -9.03 14.75 -16.82
CA VAL A 188 -9.88 14.43 -17.98
C VAL A 188 -10.17 15.68 -18.83
N GLY A 189 -10.27 16.84 -18.18
CA GLY A 189 -10.58 18.12 -18.86
C GLY A 189 -9.80 19.30 -18.29
N ARG A 190 -10.12 20.52 -18.75
CA ARG A 190 -9.43 21.74 -18.26
C ARG A 190 -9.55 21.89 -16.75
N THR A 191 -10.74 21.62 -16.22
CA THR A 191 -11.13 21.74 -14.81
C THR A 191 -11.82 20.47 -14.28
N ILE A 192 -11.74 19.36 -15.02
CA ILE A 192 -12.40 18.08 -14.67
C ILE A 192 -11.32 17.08 -14.28
N TYR A 193 -11.52 16.44 -13.13
CA TYR A 193 -10.65 15.42 -12.58
C TYR A 193 -11.45 14.14 -12.30
N ALA A 194 -10.83 13.00 -12.57
CA ALA A 194 -11.37 11.67 -12.28
C ALA A 194 -10.50 10.98 -11.22
N LEU A 195 -11.10 10.13 -10.37
CA LEU A 195 -10.32 9.24 -9.50
C LEU A 195 -9.66 8.14 -10.33
N THR A 196 -8.40 7.84 -9.99
CA THR A 196 -7.75 6.61 -10.47
C THR A 196 -8.44 5.37 -9.88
N PRO A 197 -8.42 4.22 -10.55
CA PRO A 197 -9.01 2.98 -10.03
C PRO A 197 -8.44 2.55 -8.66
N GLU A 198 -7.17 2.83 -8.40
CA GLU A 198 -6.53 2.57 -7.11
C GLU A 198 -7.10 3.47 -6.01
N CYS A 199 -7.27 4.76 -6.30
CA CYS A 199 -7.82 5.71 -5.34
C CYS A 199 -9.30 5.43 -5.08
N GLU A 200 -10.08 5.10 -6.12
CA GLU A 200 -11.49 4.72 -6.01
C GLU A 200 -11.67 3.54 -5.04
N LYS A 201 -10.92 2.45 -5.25
CA LYS A 201 -10.95 1.28 -4.35
C LYS A 201 -10.56 1.62 -2.91
N ALA A 202 -9.60 2.51 -2.72
CA ALA A 202 -9.20 2.96 -1.39
C ALA A 202 -10.30 3.78 -0.70
N MET A 203 -11.04 4.60 -1.45
CA MET A 203 -12.19 5.34 -0.94
C MET A 203 -13.37 4.41 -0.61
N GLU A 204 -13.65 3.44 -1.47
CA GLU A 204 -14.68 2.42 -1.24
C GLU A 204 -14.39 1.60 0.03
N GLN A 205 -13.15 1.13 0.22
CA GLN A 205 -12.77 0.39 1.43
C GLN A 205 -12.92 1.23 2.71
N LYS A 206 -12.60 2.52 2.65
CA LYS A 206 -12.79 3.44 3.79
C LYS A 206 -14.26 3.67 4.07
N GLU A 207 -15.08 3.87 3.03
CA GLU A 207 -16.52 4.01 3.19
C GLU A 207 -17.12 2.76 3.84
N ILE A 208 -16.75 1.55 3.39
CA ILE A 208 -17.16 0.29 4.01
C ILE A 208 -16.76 0.24 5.49
N GLY A 209 -15.50 0.55 5.80
CA GLY A 209 -15.01 0.51 7.17
C GLY A 209 -15.59 1.60 8.09
N ASP A 210 -16.06 2.72 7.53
CA ASP A 210 -16.80 3.74 8.28
C ASP A 210 -18.24 3.28 8.53
N LEU A 211 -18.90 2.65 7.54
CA LEU A 211 -20.26 2.10 7.70
C LEU A 211 -20.32 0.99 8.76
N GLU A 212 -19.28 0.15 8.85
CA GLU A 212 -19.19 -0.91 9.86
C GLU A 212 -18.88 -0.39 11.28
N ARG A 213 -18.38 0.85 11.41
CA ARG A 213 -18.02 1.45 12.70
C ARG A 213 -19.20 2.09 13.44
N ALA A 214 -20.34 2.28 12.78
CA ALA A 214 -21.52 2.87 13.40
C ALA A 214 -21.96 2.05 14.62
N SER A 215 -22.08 2.71 15.77
CA SER A 215 -22.52 2.06 17.01
C SER A 215 -24.00 1.62 16.91
N PRO A 216 -24.45 0.64 17.70
CA PRO A 216 -25.87 0.26 17.74
C PRO A 216 -26.81 1.44 18.03
N GLU A 217 -26.35 2.39 18.85
CA GLU A 217 -27.08 3.61 19.22
C GLU A 217 -27.17 4.59 18.03
N GLU A 218 -26.09 4.71 17.24
CA GLU A 218 -26.09 5.51 16.02
C GLU A 218 -27.04 4.92 14.97
N LYS A 219 -27.05 3.59 14.82
CA LYS A 219 -28.02 2.90 13.93
C LYS A 219 -29.46 3.13 14.37
N GLU A 220 -29.76 3.09 15.67
CA GLU A 220 -31.10 3.38 16.19
C GLU A 220 -31.53 4.85 15.91
N VAL A 221 -30.62 5.80 16.09
CA VAL A 221 -30.87 7.21 15.76
C VAL A 221 -31.13 7.39 14.26
N LEU A 222 -30.33 6.74 13.41
CA LEU A 222 -30.49 6.78 11.95
C LEU A 222 -31.85 6.23 11.51
N GLU A 223 -32.30 5.09 12.07
CA GLU A 223 -33.64 4.52 11.80
C GLU A 223 -34.77 5.51 12.13
N ILE A 224 -34.64 6.21 13.26
CA ILE A 224 -35.62 7.20 13.69
C ILE A 224 -35.66 8.38 12.73
N ILE A 225 -34.51 8.91 12.32
CA ILE A 225 -34.44 10.03 11.37
C ILE A 225 -35.03 9.61 10.01
N ARG A 226 -34.70 8.40 9.53
CA ARG A 226 -35.22 7.84 8.27
C ARG A 226 -36.75 7.84 8.23
N SER A 227 -37.41 7.56 9.36
CA SER A 227 -38.88 7.53 9.46
C SER A 227 -39.58 8.89 9.36
N SER A 228 -38.88 10.03 9.45
CA SER A 228 -39.51 11.35 9.56
C SER A 228 -38.86 12.46 8.74
N ALA A 229 -37.94 12.10 7.84
CA ALA A 229 -37.19 12.96 6.92
C ALA A 229 -36.29 14.01 7.60
N GLU A 230 -36.81 14.80 8.53
CA GLU A 230 -36.04 15.78 9.31
C GLU A 230 -36.48 15.76 10.79
N MET A 231 -35.53 15.79 11.72
CA MET A 231 -35.84 15.80 13.16
C MET A 231 -34.90 16.70 13.96
N THR A 232 -35.40 17.30 15.03
CA THR A 232 -34.55 17.97 16.03
C THR A 232 -33.98 16.96 17.03
N PRO A 233 -32.82 17.22 17.65
CA PRO A 233 -32.26 16.36 18.69
C PRO A 233 -33.23 16.06 19.85
N LYS A 234 -34.11 17.01 20.17
CA LYS A 234 -35.12 16.87 21.23
C LYS A 234 -36.22 15.87 20.85
N GLU A 235 -36.62 15.84 19.58
CA GLU A 235 -37.61 14.87 19.08
C GLU A 235 -37.01 13.47 19.00
N ILE A 236 -35.76 13.35 18.57
CA ILE A 236 -35.00 12.09 18.58
C ILE A 236 -34.91 11.53 20.01
N ALA A 237 -34.49 12.36 20.98
CA ALA A 237 -34.41 11.98 22.39
C ALA A 237 -35.75 11.46 22.94
N ARG A 238 -36.86 12.13 22.58
CA ARG A 238 -38.21 11.71 22.99
C ARG A 238 -38.60 10.35 22.42
N ARG A 239 -38.22 10.03 21.17
CA ARG A 239 -38.55 8.75 20.53
C ARG A 239 -37.72 7.58 21.07
N ILE A 240 -36.45 7.81 21.38
CA ILE A 240 -35.57 6.78 22.00
C ILE A 240 -35.91 6.61 23.50
N GLY A 241 -36.60 7.58 24.11
CA GLY A 241 -36.91 7.55 25.55
C GLY A 241 -35.75 8.00 26.43
N ILE A 242 -34.74 8.67 25.86
CA ILE A 242 -33.59 9.23 26.59
C ILE A 242 -33.94 10.65 27.05
N ARG A 243 -33.81 10.91 28.36
CA ARG A 243 -34.08 12.24 28.95
C ARG A 243 -32.98 13.26 28.66
N ASP A 244 -31.74 12.81 28.51
CA ASP A 244 -30.60 13.69 28.28
C ASP A 244 -30.42 14.04 26.80
N VAL A 245 -30.91 15.23 26.42
CA VAL A 245 -30.77 15.78 25.07
C VAL A 245 -29.30 16.05 24.71
N ASN A 246 -28.41 16.28 25.69
CA ASN A 246 -26.99 16.50 25.42
C ASN A 246 -26.29 15.23 24.94
N TYR A 247 -26.72 14.07 25.42
CA TYR A 247 -26.22 12.79 24.94
C TYR A 247 -26.58 12.56 23.46
N ILE A 248 -27.84 12.80 23.08
CA ILE A 248 -28.26 12.74 21.67
C ILE A 248 -27.50 13.75 20.81
N ASN A 249 -27.29 14.98 21.29
CA ASN A 249 -26.48 15.96 20.59
C ASN A 249 -25.04 15.49 20.37
N LYS A 250 -24.44 14.76 21.33
CA LYS A 250 -23.10 14.18 21.15
C LYS A 250 -23.10 13.10 20.08
N ILE A 251 -24.10 12.21 20.07
CA ILE A 251 -24.25 11.17 19.05
C ILE A 251 -24.43 11.81 17.66
N CYS A 252 -25.36 12.76 17.52
CA CYS A 252 -25.62 13.44 16.24
C CYS A 252 -24.37 14.21 15.75
N LYS A 253 -23.58 14.81 16.66
CA LYS A 253 -22.30 15.43 16.32
C LYS A 253 -21.23 14.41 15.90
N SER A 254 -21.22 13.22 16.49
CA SER A 254 -20.35 12.12 16.09
C SER A 254 -20.70 11.67 14.67
N MET A 255 -21.97 11.33 14.44
CA MET A 255 -22.51 10.95 13.14
C MET A 255 -22.30 12.02 12.07
N GLY A 256 -22.43 13.31 12.42
CA GLY A 256 -22.15 14.42 11.50
C GLY A 256 -20.67 14.58 11.13
N LYS A 257 -19.73 14.13 11.98
CA LYS A 257 -18.31 14.06 11.60
C LYS A 257 -18.02 12.92 10.62
N GLU A 258 -18.82 11.88 10.68
CA GLU A 258 -18.72 10.70 9.80
C GLU A 258 -19.57 10.82 8.54
N ASP A 259 -20.23 11.98 8.35
CA ASP A 259 -21.10 12.28 7.21
C ASP A 259 -22.32 11.34 7.12
N LEU A 260 -22.80 10.81 8.25
CA LEU A 260 -24.00 9.97 8.31
C LEU A 260 -25.29 10.80 8.40
N VAL A 261 -25.18 12.02 8.94
CA VAL A 261 -26.28 12.99 9.03
C VAL A 261 -25.79 14.40 8.77
N ASP A 262 -26.66 15.22 8.20
CA ASP A 262 -26.44 16.65 7.99
C ASP A 262 -27.26 17.47 8.99
N VAL A 263 -26.70 18.60 9.43
CA VAL A 263 -27.38 19.55 10.31
C VAL A 263 -27.74 20.80 9.51
N LEU A 264 -29.04 21.00 9.31
CA LEU A 264 -29.57 22.17 8.60
C LEU A 264 -29.43 23.44 9.44
N LEU A 265 -29.50 24.60 8.79
CA LEU A 265 -29.48 25.90 9.47
C LEU A 265 -30.62 26.07 10.50
N SER A 266 -31.72 25.33 10.32
CA SER A 266 -32.84 25.27 11.26
C SER A 266 -32.52 24.49 12.56
N GLY A 267 -31.37 23.83 12.63
CA GLY A 267 -31.00 22.91 13.71
C GLY A 267 -31.65 21.53 13.60
N LYS A 268 -32.37 21.26 12.51
CA LYS A 268 -32.88 19.93 12.18
C LYS A 268 -31.78 19.06 11.57
N ILE A 269 -31.92 17.76 11.77
CA ILE A 269 -30.99 16.73 11.32
C ILE A 269 -31.68 15.92 10.23
N VAL A 270 -30.96 15.68 9.14
CA VAL A 270 -31.40 14.89 7.98
C VAL A 270 -30.40 13.77 7.74
N ILE A 271 -30.88 12.59 7.36
CA ILE A 271 -30.01 11.47 7.00
C ILE A 271 -29.34 11.76 5.64
N THR A 272 -28.04 11.51 5.54
CA THR A 272 -27.33 11.61 4.25
C THR A 272 -27.49 10.30 3.47
N PRO A 273 -27.22 10.28 2.15
CA PRO A 273 -27.16 9.03 1.39
C PRO A 273 -26.19 8.00 1.98
N LYS A 274 -25.11 8.45 2.63
CA LYS A 274 -24.16 7.57 3.33
C LYS A 274 -24.80 6.95 4.58
N GLY A 275 -25.56 7.75 5.34
CA GLY A 275 -26.33 7.26 6.48
C GLY A 275 -27.39 6.22 6.10
N GLU A 276 -28.07 6.40 4.96
CA GLU A 276 -29.05 5.42 4.46
C GLU A 276 -28.39 4.08 4.15
N LYS A 277 -27.26 4.08 3.44
CA LYS A 277 -26.47 2.86 3.17
C LYS A 277 -25.97 2.17 4.43
N ALA A 278 -25.74 2.92 5.52
CA ALA A 278 -25.29 2.36 6.80
C ALA A 278 -26.36 1.50 7.48
N LEU A 279 -27.65 1.79 7.21
CA LEU A 279 -28.78 1.03 7.74
C LEU A 279 -29.05 -0.27 6.96
N GLU A 280 -28.60 -0.34 5.71
CA GLU A 280 -28.79 -1.52 4.85
C GLU A 280 -27.80 -2.66 5.15
N LYS A 281 -26.80 -2.42 6.00
CA LYS A 281 -25.75 -3.37 6.41
C LYS A 281 -25.89 -3.83 7.85
#